data_AF-A0A095ULD8-F1
#
_entry.id   AF-A0A095ULD8-F1
#
_cell.length_a   1.000
_cell.length_b   1.000
_cell.length_c   1.000
_cell.angle_alpha   90.00
_cell.angle_beta   90.00
_cell.angle_gamma   90.00
#
_symmetry.space_group_name_H-M   'P 1'
#
loop_
_entity.id
_entity.type
_entity.pdbx_description
1 polymer ?
#
loop_
_entity_poly.entity_id
_entity_poly.type
_entity_poly.pdbx_seq_one_letter_code
_entity_poly.pdbx_strand_id
1 'polypeptide(L)'
;MSTEDELENVVIFPTQKDDLKNGLSMQFEGDRDKSRLCPHDAVWVNSEDRVVRCRRCEAILDPFNFILSLCDKESRYSESVKYLRREEEQRRLNIEKLIQIERNAKARIRKAGHKEPLPLWQNERVKS
;
A
#
# COMPACT_ATOMS: atom_id res chain seq x y z
N MET A 1 75.54 -12.20 -13.54
CA MET A 1 74.22 -12.16 -12.89
C MET A 1 73.29 -11.49 -13.86
N SER A 2 72.59 -12.31 -14.65
CA SER A 2 71.56 -11.86 -15.58
C SER A 2 70.27 -11.63 -14.80
N THR A 3 69.52 -10.60 -15.18
CA THR A 3 68.22 -10.20 -14.60
C THR A 3 67.13 -11.27 -14.66
N GLU A 4 67.41 -12.42 -15.26
CA GLU A 4 66.54 -13.58 -15.34
C GLU A 4 66.55 -14.39 -14.02
N ASP A 5 67.66 -14.39 -13.27
CA ASP A 5 67.79 -15.13 -12.00
C ASP A 5 66.98 -14.49 -10.86
N GLU A 6 66.59 -13.21 -10.98
CA GLU A 6 65.81 -12.48 -9.96
C GLU A 6 64.29 -12.75 -10.07
N LEU A 7 63.83 -13.41 -11.15
CA LEU A 7 62.42 -13.71 -11.38
C LEU A 7 62.00 -15.10 -10.87
N GLU A 8 62.94 -15.92 -10.41
CA GLU A 8 62.65 -17.26 -9.86
C GLU A 8 61.96 -17.23 -8.49
N ASN A 9 61.90 -16.06 -7.83
CA ASN A 9 61.23 -15.88 -6.55
C ASN A 9 59.82 -15.27 -6.69
N VAL A 10 59.22 -15.32 -7.88
CA VAL A 10 57.84 -14.91 -8.09
C VAL A 10 56.92 -16.09 -7.79
N VAL A 11 56.16 -15.97 -6.71
CA VAL A 11 55.13 -16.92 -6.31
C VAL A 11 54.16 -17.15 -7.47
N ILE A 12 54.25 -18.31 -8.10
CA ILE A 12 53.32 -18.73 -9.14
C ILE A 12 51.96 -18.95 -8.47
N PHE A 13 51.03 -18.02 -8.66
CA PHE A 13 49.66 -18.19 -8.20
C PHE A 13 49.05 -19.44 -8.85
N PRO A 14 48.55 -20.40 -8.07
CA PRO A 14 47.88 -21.57 -8.62
C PRO A 14 46.72 -21.11 -9.52
N THR A 15 46.84 -21.34 -10.82
CA THR A 15 45.74 -21.17 -11.77
C THR A 15 44.82 -22.38 -11.71
N GLN A 16 44.29 -22.67 -10.51
CA GLN A 16 43.14 -23.55 -10.42
C GLN A 16 42.00 -22.82 -11.12
N LYS A 17 41.64 -23.30 -12.31
CA LYS A 17 40.35 -23.01 -12.95
C LYS A 17 39.22 -23.73 -12.21
N ASP A 18 39.29 -23.75 -10.88
CA ASP A 18 38.17 -24.19 -10.09
C ASP A 18 37.10 -23.12 -10.24
N ASP A 19 35.89 -23.54 -10.60
CA ASP A 19 34.77 -22.65 -10.76
C ASP A 19 34.62 -21.83 -9.48
N LEU A 20 35.06 -20.56 -9.49
CA LEU A 20 35.04 -19.62 -8.36
C LEU A 20 33.65 -19.49 -7.70
N LYS A 21 32.60 -19.96 -8.40
CA LYS A 21 31.22 -20.07 -7.91
C LYS A 21 31.05 -21.12 -6.80
N ASN A 22 31.85 -22.18 -6.79
CA ASN A 22 31.79 -23.25 -5.78
C ASN A 22 32.55 -22.92 -4.49
N GLY A 23 33.40 -21.88 -4.49
CA GLY A 23 34.09 -21.38 -3.29
C GLY A 23 33.30 -20.31 -2.53
N LEU A 24 32.14 -19.90 -3.02
CA LEU A 24 31.29 -18.93 -2.33
C LEU A 24 30.51 -19.64 -1.23
N SER A 25 30.82 -19.30 0.04
CA SER A 25 30.11 -19.81 1.22
C SER A 25 28.61 -19.49 1.24
N MET A 26 28.18 -18.55 0.39
CA MET A 26 26.78 -18.16 0.22
C MET A 26 26.44 -18.22 -1.27
N GLN A 27 25.61 -19.19 -1.63
CA GLN A 27 25.02 -19.27 -2.95
C GLN A 27 23.61 -18.69 -2.89
N PHE A 28 23.30 -17.80 -3.82
CA PHE A 28 21.97 -17.24 -3.95
C PHE A 28 21.06 -18.27 -4.63
N GLU A 29 20.31 -19.03 -3.84
CA GLU A 29 19.25 -19.90 -4.35
C GLU A 29 17.94 -19.10 -4.40
N GLY A 30 17.71 -18.41 -5.52
CA GLY A 30 16.51 -17.60 -5.70
C GLY A 30 16.19 -17.30 -7.15
N ASP A 31 14.94 -17.53 -7.53
CA ASP A 31 14.36 -16.92 -8.72
C ASP A 31 14.27 -15.40 -8.48
N ARG A 32 15.04 -14.62 -9.24
CA ARG A 32 14.99 -13.14 -9.19
C ARG A 32 13.59 -12.57 -9.46
N ASP A 33 12.68 -13.38 -9.98
CA ASP A 33 11.31 -13.03 -10.36
C ASP A 33 10.20 -13.45 -9.37
N LYS A 34 10.52 -14.09 -8.23
CA LYS A 34 9.50 -14.59 -7.29
C LYS A 34 9.24 -13.68 -6.08
N SER A 35 9.24 -12.36 -6.28
CA SER A 35 8.54 -11.47 -5.34
C SER A 35 7.02 -11.60 -5.56
N ARG A 36 6.48 -12.80 -5.34
CA ARG A 36 5.05 -13.09 -5.38
C ARG A 36 4.43 -12.59 -4.10
N LEU A 37 4.31 -11.27 -3.96
CA LEU A 37 3.48 -10.69 -2.91
C LEU A 37 2.05 -11.16 -3.13
N CYS A 38 1.58 -12.04 -2.24
CA CYS A 38 0.18 -12.40 -2.24
C CYS A 38 -0.65 -11.18 -1.78
N PRO A 39 -1.81 -10.91 -2.37
CA PRO A 39 -2.66 -9.79 -1.97
C PRO A 39 -3.42 -10.05 -0.66
N HIS A 40 -3.20 -11.19 -0.01
CA HIS A 40 -3.96 -11.62 1.15
C HIS A 40 -3.33 -11.13 2.46
N ASP A 41 -4.18 -10.63 3.36
CA ASP A 41 -3.73 -10.10 4.65
C ASP A 41 -3.56 -11.19 5.74
N ALA A 42 -4.19 -12.35 5.55
CA ALA A 42 -4.12 -13.44 6.51
C ALA A 42 -2.87 -14.31 6.30
N VAL A 43 -1.98 -14.32 7.29
CA VAL A 43 -0.73 -15.08 7.28
C VAL A 43 -0.58 -15.96 8.53
N TRP A 44 0.17 -17.05 8.36
CA TRP A 44 0.69 -17.89 9.43
C TRP A 44 2.17 -17.56 9.64
N VAL A 45 2.58 -17.42 10.88
CA VAL A 45 3.97 -17.16 11.26
C VAL A 45 4.49 -18.38 12.02
N ASN A 46 5.52 -19.04 11.48
CA ASN A 46 6.21 -20.10 12.21
C ASN A 46 7.47 -19.52 12.86
N SER A 47 7.56 -19.60 14.20
CA SER A 47 8.72 -19.12 14.97
C SER A 47 9.95 -20.01 14.83
N GLU A 48 9.76 -21.32 14.62
CA GLU A 48 10.85 -22.29 14.55
C GLU A 48 11.58 -22.19 13.21
N ASP A 49 10.82 -22.23 12.12
CA ASP A 49 11.38 -22.13 10.76
C ASP A 49 11.68 -20.68 10.34
N ARG A 50 11.20 -19.68 11.11
CA ARG A 50 11.22 -18.25 10.75
C ARG A 50 10.59 -17.96 9.38
N VAL A 51 9.53 -18.69 9.04
CA VAL A 51 8.83 -18.56 7.76
C VAL A 51 7.46 -17.94 7.96
N VAL A 52 7.09 -17.00 7.11
CA VAL A 52 5.73 -16.46 7.00
C VAL A 52 5.06 -17.11 5.80
N ARG A 53 3.86 -17.67 5.98
CA ARG A 53 3.07 -18.30 4.90
C ARG A 53 1.71 -17.65 4.78
N CYS A 54 1.22 -17.46 3.56
CA CYS A 54 -0.16 -17.02 3.36
C CYS A 54 -1.16 -18.11 3.77
N ARG A 55 -2.23 -17.76 4.49
CA ARG A 55 -3.27 -18.71 4.89
C ARG A 55 -4.16 -19.20 3.73
N ARG A 56 -4.25 -18.43 2.64
CA ARG A 56 -5.14 -18.74 1.51
C ARG A 56 -4.44 -19.43 0.33
N CYS A 57 -3.23 -18.98 0.00
CA CYS A 57 -2.48 -19.53 -1.14
C CYS A 57 -1.23 -20.30 -0.72
N GLU A 58 -0.97 -20.44 0.58
CA GLU A 58 0.15 -21.18 1.17
C GLU A 58 1.55 -20.73 0.70
N ALA A 59 1.61 -19.62 -0.05
CA ALA A 59 2.84 -19.04 -0.54
C ALA A 59 3.72 -18.61 0.64
N ILE A 60 5.00 -18.95 0.57
CA ILE A 60 6.03 -18.45 1.47
C ILE A 60 6.27 -16.99 1.12
N LEU A 61 6.11 -16.12 2.10
CA LEU A 61 6.31 -14.68 1.99
C LEU A 61 7.62 -14.31 2.66
N ASP A 62 8.30 -13.33 2.06
CA ASP A 62 9.38 -12.64 2.74
C ASP A 62 8.80 -11.78 3.89
N PRO A 63 9.23 -11.99 5.16
CA PRO A 63 8.65 -11.28 6.30
C PRO A 63 8.82 -9.76 6.20
N PHE A 64 9.96 -9.29 5.71
CA PHE A 64 10.26 -7.86 5.66
C PHE A 64 9.39 -7.15 4.62
N ASN A 65 9.28 -7.70 3.41
CA ASN A 65 8.39 -7.19 2.37
C ASN A 65 6.91 -7.24 2.81
N PHE A 66 6.50 -8.26 3.56
CA PHE A 66 5.14 -8.33 4.10
C PHE A 66 4.88 -7.19 5.09
N ILE A 67 5.80 -6.94 6.03
CA ILE A 67 5.70 -5.84 7.00
C ILE A 67 5.64 -4.48 6.28
N LEU A 68 6.51 -4.26 5.28
CA LEU A 68 6.46 -3.04 4.46
C LEU A 68 5.09 -2.84 3.82
N SER A 69 4.51 -3.90 3.25
CA SER A 69 3.18 -3.85 2.64
C SER A 69 2.06 -3.52 3.65
N LEU A 70 2.21 -3.94 4.91
CA LEU A 70 1.26 -3.61 5.98
C LEU A 70 1.37 -2.13 6.36
N CYS A 71 2.58 -1.60 6.51
CA CYS A 71 2.79 -0.18 6.81
C CYS A 71 2.22 0.72 5.70
N ASP A 72 2.42 0.36 4.44
CA ASP A 72 1.85 1.10 3.30
C ASP A 72 0.32 1.09 3.33
N LYS A 73 -0.29 -0.06 3.62
CA LYS A 73 -1.76 -0.18 3.74
C LYS A 73 -2.29 0.64 4.91
N GLU A 74 -1.65 0.57 6.07
CA GLU A 74 -2.04 1.33 7.25
C GLU A 74 -1.99 2.85 6.99
N SER A 75 -0.92 3.33 6.35
CA SER A 75 -0.77 4.73 5.95
C SER A 75 -1.92 5.17 5.03
N ARG A 76 -2.21 4.38 3.98
CA ARG A 76 -3.32 4.65 3.05
C ARG A 76 -4.68 4.67 3.75
N TYR A 77 -4.93 3.76 4.69
CA TYR A 77 -6.17 3.76 5.46
C TYR A 77 -6.29 5.00 6.33
N SER A 78 -5.22 5.40 7.01
CA SER A 78 -5.18 6.63 7.82
C SER A 78 -5.48 7.87 6.98
N GLU A 79 -4.89 7.98 5.79
CA GLU A 79 -5.15 9.06 4.85
C GLU A 79 -6.60 9.05 4.33
N SER A 80 -7.10 7.88 3.96
CA SER A 80 -8.47 7.69 3.47
C SER A 80 -9.50 8.10 4.51
N VAL A 81 -9.30 7.71 5.77
CA VAL A 81 -10.18 8.09 6.88
C VAL A 81 -10.15 9.62 7.08
N LYS A 82 -8.97 10.23 7.07
CA LYS A 82 -8.84 11.70 7.18
C LYS A 82 -9.57 12.40 6.03
N TYR A 83 -9.44 11.91 4.81
CA TYR A 83 -10.13 12.45 3.64
C TYR A 83 -11.65 12.35 3.79
N LEU A 84 -12.16 11.15 4.11
CA LEU A 84 -13.59 10.91 4.27
C LEU A 84 -14.21 11.78 5.38
N ARG A 85 -13.48 12.03 6.47
CA ARG A 85 -13.92 12.95 7.53
C ARG A 85 -14.04 14.39 7.07
N ARG A 86 -13.08 14.87 6.25
CA ARG A 86 -13.18 16.21 5.66
C ARG A 86 -14.34 16.30 4.69
N GLU A 87 -14.55 15.28 3.88
CA GLU A 87 -15.65 15.22 2.93
C GLU A 87 -17.01 15.19 3.64
N GLU A 88 -17.15 14.40 4.71
CA GLU A 88 -18.33 14.39 5.58
C GLU A 88 -18.65 15.80 6.10
N GLU A 89 -17.64 16.48 6.66
CA GLU A 89 -17.81 17.83 7.21
C GLU A 89 -18.23 18.84 6.13
N GLN A 90 -17.56 18.80 4.96
CA GLN A 90 -17.94 19.64 3.83
C GLN A 90 -19.37 19.37 3.36
N ARG A 91 -19.78 18.11 3.30
CA ARG A 91 -21.16 17.73 2.94
C ARG A 91 -22.17 18.25 3.96
N ARG A 92 -21.87 18.17 5.26
CA ARG A 92 -22.73 18.73 6.32
C ARG A 92 -22.91 20.24 6.17
N LEU A 93 -21.81 20.97 5.99
CA LEU A 93 -21.84 22.42 5.77
C LEU A 93 -22.60 22.80 4.49
N ASN A 94 -22.45 22.01 3.42
CA ASN A 94 -23.18 22.23 2.17
C ASN A 94 -24.69 22.00 2.35
N ILE A 95 -25.08 20.93 3.05
CA ILE A 95 -26.48 20.65 3.38
C ILE A 95 -27.07 21.80 4.19
N GLU A 96 -26.37 22.30 5.21
CA GLU A 96 -26.84 23.42 6.03
C GLU A 96 -27.06 24.70 5.20
N LYS A 97 -26.11 25.02 4.31
CA LYS A 97 -26.24 26.14 3.37
C LYS A 97 -27.45 25.97 2.45
N LEU A 98 -27.68 24.76 1.91
CA LEU A 98 -28.83 24.48 1.06
C LEU A 98 -30.15 24.63 1.82
N ILE A 99 -30.23 24.16 3.07
CA ILE A 99 -31.39 24.36 3.93
C ILE A 99 -31.65 25.85 4.18
N GLN A 100 -30.61 26.65 4.39
CA GLN A 100 -30.75 28.10 4.56
C GLN A 100 -31.28 28.78 3.28
N ILE A 101 -30.73 28.41 2.12
CA ILE A 101 -31.19 28.90 0.82
C ILE A 101 -32.66 28.52 0.60
N GLU A 102 -33.04 27.29 0.90
CA GLU A 102 -34.42 26.81 0.85
C GLU A 102 -35.35 27.68 1.70
N ARG A 103 -34.99 27.89 2.97
CA ARG A 103 -35.78 28.73 3.90
C ARG A 103 -35.95 30.15 3.36
N ASN A 104 -34.87 30.75 2.85
CA ASN A 104 -34.90 32.10 2.29
C ASN A 104 -35.78 32.17 1.03
N ALA A 105 -35.70 31.19 0.14
CA ALA A 105 -36.54 31.10 -1.04
C ALA A 105 -38.02 30.94 -0.66
N LYS A 106 -38.35 30.04 0.28
CA LYS A 106 -39.71 29.88 0.81
C LYS A 106 -40.26 31.17 1.41
N ALA A 107 -39.44 31.90 2.15
CA ALA A 107 -39.81 33.20 2.71
C ALA A 107 -40.11 34.25 1.62
N ARG A 108 -39.29 34.30 0.56
CA ARG A 108 -39.52 35.18 -0.59
C ARG A 108 -40.83 34.85 -1.31
N ILE A 109 -41.12 33.56 -1.53
CA ILE A 109 -42.36 33.10 -2.19
C ILE A 109 -43.60 33.48 -1.37
N ARG A 110 -43.55 33.30 -0.04
CA ARG A 110 -44.65 33.72 0.85
C ARG A 110 -44.87 35.23 0.83
N LYS A 111 -43.78 36.03 0.83
CA LYS A 111 -43.87 37.50 0.71
C LYS A 111 -44.49 37.94 -0.61
N ALA A 112 -44.30 37.19 -1.69
CA ALA A 112 -44.93 37.43 -3.00
C ALA A 112 -46.43 37.08 -3.04
N GLY A 113 -47.02 36.57 -1.94
CA GLY A 113 -48.45 36.35 -1.82
C GLY A 113 -48.93 34.93 -2.12
N HIS A 114 -48.03 33.97 -2.37
CA HIS A 114 -48.40 32.56 -2.49
C HIS A 114 -48.80 31.98 -1.12
N LYS A 115 -50.06 31.50 -1.03
CA LYS A 115 -50.67 30.97 0.21
C LYS A 115 -50.72 29.45 0.29
N GLU A 116 -50.47 28.77 -0.83
CA GLU A 116 -50.47 27.31 -0.90
C GLU A 116 -49.25 26.69 -0.19
N PRO A 117 -49.37 25.44 0.31
CA PRO A 117 -48.26 24.74 0.94
C PRO A 117 -47.11 24.51 -0.06
N LEU A 118 -45.92 24.98 0.31
CA LEU A 118 -44.71 24.81 -0.49
C LEU A 118 -44.19 23.37 -0.38
N PRO A 119 -43.59 22.82 -1.44
CA PRO A 119 -43.11 21.44 -1.45
C PRO A 119 -42.07 21.15 -0.35
N LEU A 120 -41.94 19.88 0.01
CA LEU A 120 -40.99 19.36 1.01
C LEU A 120 -39.81 18.69 0.29
N TRP A 121 -38.88 19.51 -0.19
CA TRP A 121 -37.78 19.11 -1.09
C TRP A 121 -36.80 18.16 -0.38
N GLN A 122 -36.84 18.15 0.95
CA GLN A 122 -35.99 17.35 1.83
C GLN A 122 -36.39 15.87 1.90
N ASN A 123 -37.62 15.51 1.48
CA ASN A 123 -38.16 14.17 1.62
C ASN A 123 -38.26 13.40 0.30
N GLU A 124 -37.89 14.02 -0.82
CA GLU A 124 -37.88 13.35 -2.11
C GLU A 124 -36.70 12.38 -2.18
N ARG A 125 -37.01 11.08 -2.12
CA ARG A 125 -36.00 10.05 -2.41
C ARG A 125 -35.58 10.20 -3.86
N VAL A 126 -34.32 10.57 -4.09
CA VAL A 126 -33.70 10.51 -5.40
C VAL A 126 -33.67 9.02 -5.79
N LYS A 127 -34.54 8.62 -6.73
CA LYS A 127 -34.49 7.27 -7.29
C LYS A 127 -33.16 7.13 -8.03
N SER A 128 -32.34 6.19 -7.59
CA SER A 128 -31.10 5.77 -8.26
C SER A 128 -31.41 4.94 -9.50
#